data_AF-A0A851NZE8-F1
#
_entry.id   AF-A0A851NZE8-F1
#
_cell.length_a   1.000
_cell.length_b   1.000
_cell.length_c   1.000
_cell.angle_alpha   90.00
_cell.angle_beta   90.00
_cell.angle_gamma   90.00
#
_symmetry.space_group_name_H-M   'P 1'
#
loop_
_entity.id
_entity.type
_entity.pdbx_description
1 polymer ?
#
loop_
_entity_poly.entity_id
_entity_poly.type
_entity_poly.pdbx_seq_one_letter_code
_entity_poly.pdbx_strand_id
1 'polypeptide(L)' 'FCISNSLQYSVARAVQHTAVRRAHHKHEPNFHDKYGNLVLVGGAAFFAAVWGYVITSAGVEWGLSPVGRVTPKEWRE' A
#
# COMPACT_ATOMS: atom_id res chain seq x y z
N PHE A 1 55.32 -4.29 -1.51
CA PHE A 1 54.98 -2.89 -1.81
C PHE A 1 54.04 -2.71 -3.01
N CYS A 2 54.15 -3.47 -4.12
CA CYS A 2 53.30 -3.26 -5.32
C CYS A 2 51.81 -3.64 -5.20
N ILE A 3 51.43 -4.56 -4.30
CA ILE A 3 50.03 -5.02 -4.14
C ILE A 3 49.14 -3.93 -3.50
N SER A 4 49.72 -3.03 -2.70
CA SER A 4 48.96 -1.99 -1.99
C SER A 4 48.42 -0.91 -2.93
N ASN A 5 49.20 -0.50 -3.94
CA ASN A 5 48.80 0.58 -4.85
C ASN A 5 47.68 0.17 -5.81
N SER A 6 47.66 -1.08 -6.28
CA SER A 6 46.59 -1.56 -7.17
C SER A 6 45.26 -1.71 -6.45
N LEU A 7 45.28 -2.13 -5.17
CA LEU A 7 44.10 -2.18 -4.31
C LEU A 7 43.58 -0.78 -3.97
N GLN A 8 44.46 0.19 -3.71
CA GLN A 8 44.05 1.58 -3.49
C GLN A 8 43.40 2.20 -4.73
N TYR A 9 43.94 1.92 -5.92
CA TYR A 9 43.39 2.40 -7.18
C TYR A 9 42.02 1.79 -7.49
N SER A 10 41.84 0.49 -7.25
CA SER A 10 40.56 -0.17 -7.48
C SER A 10 39.48 0.28 -6.49
N VAL A 11 39.83 0.48 -5.22
CA VAL A 11 38.92 1.04 -4.19
C VAL A 11 38.53 2.48 -4.54
N ALA A 12 39.49 3.33 -4.92
CA ALA A 12 39.20 4.70 -5.33
C ALA A 12 38.27 4.72 -6.56
N ARG A 13 38.52 3.86 -7.55
CA ARG A 13 37.66 3.74 -8.73
C ARG A 13 36.26 3.22 -8.40
N ALA A 14 36.14 2.27 -7.49
CA ALA A 14 34.85 1.76 -7.01
C ALA A 14 34.06 2.87 -6.28
N VAL A 15 34.71 3.62 -5.38
CA VAL A 15 34.11 4.75 -4.66
C VAL A 15 33.65 5.83 -5.65
N GLN A 16 34.47 6.18 -6.63
CA GLN A 16 34.10 7.13 -7.70
C GLN A 16 32.91 6.61 -8.51
N HIS A 17 32.89 5.32 -8.88
CA HIS A 17 31.76 4.71 -9.60
C HIS A 17 30.46 4.75 -8.78
N THR A 18 30.53 4.48 -7.48
CA THR A 18 29.38 4.55 -6.57
C THR A 18 28.92 5.99 -6.36
N ALA A 19 29.85 6.95 -6.24
CA ALA A 19 29.56 8.37 -6.12
C ALA A 19 28.88 8.91 -7.38
N VAL A 20 29.38 8.56 -8.57
CA VAL A 20 28.78 8.91 -9.87
C VAL A 20 27.40 8.29 -10.01
N ARG A 21 27.22 7.01 -9.68
CA ARG A 21 25.89 6.38 -9.67
C ARG A 21 24.92 7.08 -8.74
N ARG A 22 25.35 7.47 -7.53
CA ARG A 22 24.52 8.24 -6.58
C ARG A 22 24.23 9.67 -7.08
N ALA A 23 25.19 10.32 -7.72
CA ALA A 23 25.01 11.66 -8.29
C ALA A 23 24.06 11.66 -9.50
N HIS A 24 24.06 10.58 -10.29
CA HIS A 24 23.06 10.34 -11.34
C HIS A 24 21.73 9.81 -10.80
N HIS A 25 21.73 9.22 -9.60
CA HIS A 25 20.53 8.95 -8.81
C HIS A 25 19.99 10.23 -8.17
N LYS A 26 19.90 11.33 -8.94
CA LYS A 26 19.00 12.42 -8.57
C LYS A 26 17.63 11.76 -8.41
N HIS A 27 17.09 11.81 -7.19
CA HIS A 27 15.79 11.24 -6.89
C HIS A 27 14.75 12.01 -7.72
N GLU A 28 14.50 11.53 -8.93
CA GLU A 28 13.39 11.99 -9.75
C GLU A 28 12.13 11.39 -9.13
N PRO A 29 11.12 12.20 -8.78
CA PRO A 29 9.91 11.69 -8.16
C PRO A 29 9.25 10.68 -9.10
N ASN A 30 9.21 9.44 -8.64
CA ASN A 30 8.55 8.36 -9.36
C ASN A 30 7.02 8.45 -9.14
N PHE A 31 6.29 7.48 -9.68
CA PHE A 31 4.83 7.46 -9.59
C PHE A 31 4.32 7.52 -8.14
N HIS A 32 4.95 6.78 -7.22
CA HIS A 32 4.53 6.74 -5.82
C HIS A 32 4.80 8.05 -5.10
N ASP A 33 5.86 8.77 -5.48
CA ASP A 33 6.17 10.09 -4.93
C ASP A 33 5.13 11.13 -5.38
N LYS A 34 4.64 11.03 -6.63
CA LYS A 34 3.67 11.98 -7.21
C LYS A 34 2.21 11.66 -6.85
N TYR A 35 1.85 10.39 -6.83
CA TYR A 35 0.44 9.97 -6.79
C TYR A 35 0.13 8.97 -5.67
N GLY A 36 1.12 8.44 -4.96
CA GLY A 36 0.92 7.36 -3.99
C GLY A 36 -0.13 7.70 -2.94
N ASN A 37 -0.02 8.89 -2.33
CA ASN A 37 -0.99 9.35 -1.33
C ASN A 37 -2.38 9.58 -1.92
N LEU A 38 -2.46 10.17 -3.13
CA LEU A 38 -3.73 10.44 -3.79
C LEU A 38 -4.45 9.14 -4.14
N VAL A 39 -3.74 8.18 -4.73
CA VAL A 39 -4.28 6.86 -5.08
C VAL A 39 -4.69 6.10 -3.82
N LEU A 40 -3.88 6.14 -2.76
CA LEU A 40 -4.18 5.46 -1.51
C LEU A 40 -5.45 6.01 -0.85
N VAL A 41 -5.53 7.32 -0.65
CA VAL A 41 -6.67 7.95 0.02
C VAL A 41 -7.92 7.85 -0.86
N GLY A 42 -7.81 8.14 -2.15
CA GLY A 42 -8.93 8.06 -3.09
C GLY A 42 -9.47 6.64 -3.24
N GLY A 43 -8.58 5.65 -3.37
CA GLY A 43 -8.94 4.24 -3.47
C GLY A 43 -9.59 3.73 -2.18
N ALA A 44 -9.06 4.08 -1.01
CA ALA A 44 -9.64 3.71 0.27
C ALA A 44 -11.04 4.33 0.46
N ALA A 45 -11.20 5.62 0.14
CA ALA A 45 -12.48 6.31 0.24
C ALA A 45 -13.53 5.70 -0.71
N PHE A 46 -13.17 5.46 -1.97
CA PHE A 46 -14.04 4.83 -2.95
C PHE A 46 -14.46 3.42 -2.54
N PHE A 47 -13.48 2.59 -2.12
CA PHE A 47 -13.74 1.24 -1.64
C PHE A 47 -14.72 1.23 -0.46
N ALA A 48 -14.45 2.07 0.55
CA ALA A 48 -15.29 2.16 1.73
C ALA A 48 -16.70 2.66 1.40
N ALA A 49 -16.83 3.64 0.50
CA ALA A 49 -18.14 4.15 0.08
C ALA A 49 -18.98 3.08 -0.66
N VAL A 50 -18.37 2.41 -1.63
CA VAL A 50 -19.06 1.37 -2.43
C VAL A 50 -19.46 0.19 -1.54
N TRP A 51 -18.52 -0.36 -0.76
CA TRP A 51 -18.83 -1.49 0.10
C TRP A 51 -19.72 -1.12 1.27
N GLY A 52 -19.59 0.09 1.82
CA GLY A 52 -20.53 0.62 2.81
C GLY A 52 -21.95 0.62 2.26
N TYR A 53 -22.15 1.16 1.06
CA TYR A 53 -23.45 1.12 0.39
C TYR A 53 -23.97 -0.30 0.17
N VAL A 54 -23.13 -1.23 -0.31
CA VAL A 54 -23.54 -2.62 -0.53
C VAL A 54 -23.96 -3.29 0.79
N ILE A 55 -23.23 -3.05 1.87
CA ILE A 55 -23.48 -3.67 3.17
C ILE A 55 -24.78 -3.14 3.79
N THR A 56 -25.05 -1.83 3.69
CA THR A 56 -26.16 -1.21 4.43
C THR A 56 -27.39 -0.86 3.60
N SER A 57 -27.20 -0.51 2.34
CA SER A 57 -28.20 0.22 1.55
C SER A 57 -28.65 -0.51 0.29
N ALA A 58 -27.90 -1.50 -0.17
CA ALA A 58 -28.26 -2.29 -1.35
C ALA A 58 -29.40 -3.30 -1.11
N GLY A 59 -29.97 -3.36 0.09
CA GLY A 59 -31.10 -4.26 0.41
C GLY A 59 -30.71 -5.74 0.50
N VAL A 60 -29.43 -6.05 0.75
CA VAL A 60 -28.94 -7.43 0.89
C VAL A 60 -29.46 -8.05 2.18
N GLU A 61 -30.12 -9.20 2.08
CA GLU A 61 -30.50 -10.01 3.23
C GLU A 61 -29.32 -10.85 3.72
N TRP A 62 -28.79 -10.50 4.89
CA TRP A 62 -27.60 -11.14 5.45
C TRP A 62 -27.87 -12.42 6.27
N GLY A 63 -29.14 -12.72 6.57
CA GLY A 63 -29.50 -13.91 7.37
C GLY A 63 -28.83 -13.93 8.76
N LEU A 64 -28.62 -12.77 9.38
CA LEU A 64 -27.97 -12.68 10.68
C LEU A 64 -28.77 -13.41 11.77
N SER A 65 -28.06 -13.94 12.77
CA SER A 65 -28.70 -14.67 13.88
C SER A 65 -29.84 -13.86 14.53
N PRO A 66 -31.03 -14.47 14.71
CA PRO A 66 -32.18 -13.80 15.32
C PRO A 66 -32.07 -13.67 16.85
N VAL A 67 -31.13 -14.40 17.48
CA VAL A 67 -30.96 -14.43 18.93
C VAL A 67 -30.69 -13.02 19.48
N GLY A 68 -31.52 -12.57 20.42
CA GLY A 68 -31.41 -11.25 21.03
C GLY A 68 -31.82 -10.07 20.14
N ARG A 69 -32.35 -10.32 18.94
CA ARG A 69 -32.85 -9.29 18.00
C ARG A 69 -34.33 -9.44 17.66
N VAL A 70 -34.80 -10.67 17.51
CA VAL A 70 -36.17 -10.99 17.10
C VAL A 70 -36.90 -11.64 18.27
N THR A 71 -38.05 -11.09 18.65
CA THR A 71 -38.95 -11.72 19.61
C THR A 71 -39.68 -12.88 18.94
N PRO A 72 -39.58 -14.12 19.47
CA PRO A 72 -40.32 -15.26 18.92
C PRO A 72 -41.83 -15.00 18.95
N LYS A 73 -42.50 -15.32 17.84
CA LYS A 73 -43.97 -15.26 17.73
C LYS A 73 -44.52 -16.67 17.75
N GLU A 74 -45.59 -16.89 18.53
CA GLU A 74 -46.35 -18.14 18.47
C GLU A 74 -46.86 -18.37 17.04
N TRP A 75 -46.56 -19.55 16.50
CA TRP A 75 -46.82 -19.88 15.09
C TRP A 75 -47.90 -20.94 14.92
N ARG A 76 -48.43 -21.48 16.02
CA ARG A 76 -49.48 -22.51 16.03
C ARG A 76 -50.57 -22.12 17.05
N GLU A 77 -51.82 -22.35 16.65
CA GLU A 77 -53.03 -22.20 17.49
C GLU A 77 -53.24 -23.39 18.43
#